data_AF-R7HHQ7-F1
#
_entry.id   AF-R7HHQ7-F1
#
_cell.length_a   1.000
_cell.length_b   1.000
_cell.length_c   1.000
_cell.angle_alpha   90.00
_cell.angle_beta   90.00
_cell.angle_gamma   90.00
#
_symmetry.space_group_name_H-M   'P 1'
#
loop_
_entity.id
_entity.type
_entity.pdbx_description
1 polymer ?
#
loop_
_entity_poly.entity_id
_entity_poly.type
_entity_poly.pdbx_seq_one_letter_code
_entity_poly.pdbx_strand_id
1 'polypeptide(L)'
;MNIKDKIYSNISYNTNELITKIDLALIAAGVVSMAALLPNDTTIEYLTVSGISMLNSAYLLFSINSEEHTKEIQQIKKLYQEFLSEYVKLNKKLELQHPLELYILYNKMLQSGYLSKDKTFHFGDTNVKDIRGISPTNVINGEAVCRHIAVMLKDIYNAYGIEGNTLNVFQRDFSERENKGENILKILNEICEESKKTGIPLIDLIHEYEEELNRYYEYTIPSGDTKTIKTGNHKITTAVYQGNTYYLDPTQSRIYKPSTILEDYLSDTIAVRDTKIIPSVNKKVIKTLTPSCTPFSEDQVYIDETELIYEQNRDVFEDFYREHQELYSDISSELSKIKVKRKKK
;
A
#
# COMPACT_ATOMS: atom_id res chain seq x y z
N MET A 1 -11.57 -18.44 19.70
CA MET A 1 -10.75 -17.31 20.22
C MET A 1 -9.39 -17.85 20.63
N ASN A 2 -8.30 -17.34 20.05
CA ASN A 2 -6.95 -17.82 20.33
C ASN A 2 -6.55 -17.45 21.77
N ILE A 3 -5.67 -18.22 22.40
CA ILE A 3 -5.11 -17.92 23.73
C ILE A 3 -4.47 -16.51 23.73
N LYS A 4 -3.82 -16.10 22.64
CA LYS A 4 -3.28 -14.74 22.50
C LYS A 4 -4.37 -13.67 22.61
N ASP A 5 -5.51 -13.85 21.92
CA ASP A 5 -6.64 -12.91 22.03
C ASP A 5 -7.14 -12.81 23.46
N LYS A 6 -7.29 -13.95 24.16
CA LYS A 6 -7.73 -13.98 25.57
C LYS A 6 -6.82 -13.17 26.50
N ILE A 7 -5.51 -13.26 26.29
CA ILE A 7 -4.51 -12.61 27.14
C ILE A 7 -4.38 -11.13 26.78
N TYR A 8 -4.08 -10.83 25.51
CA TYR A 8 -3.70 -9.49 25.09
C TYR A 8 -4.89 -8.55 24.90
N SER A 9 -6.13 -9.04 24.72
CA SER A 9 -7.31 -8.17 24.58
C SER A 9 -7.61 -7.31 25.81
N ASN A 10 -7.03 -7.67 26.97
CA ASN A 10 -7.13 -6.89 28.20
C ASN A 10 -5.90 -6.00 28.46
N ILE A 11 -4.90 -6.05 27.58
CA ILE A 11 -3.65 -5.31 27.70
C ILE A 11 -3.67 -4.17 26.67
N SER A 12 -3.37 -2.95 27.12
CA SER A 12 -3.25 -1.81 26.19
C SER A 12 -2.05 -1.97 25.27
N TYR A 13 -2.11 -1.42 24.06
CA TYR A 13 -0.99 -1.45 23.11
C TYR A 13 0.30 -0.94 23.75
N ASN A 14 0.24 0.19 24.45
CA ASN A 14 1.43 0.81 25.05
C ASN A 14 1.99 -0.02 26.20
N THR A 15 1.12 -0.68 26.98
CA THR A 15 1.53 -1.63 28.02
C THR A 15 2.22 -2.84 27.40
N ASN A 16 1.67 -3.38 26.31
CA ASN A 16 2.28 -4.49 25.58
C ASN A 16 3.67 -4.10 25.04
N GLU A 17 3.80 -2.92 24.42
CA GLU A 17 5.09 -2.43 23.92
C GLU A 17 6.12 -2.26 25.04
N LEU A 18 5.70 -1.81 26.22
CA LEU A 18 6.57 -1.70 27.39
C LEU A 18 7.03 -3.08 27.87
N ILE A 19 6.11 -4.05 27.98
CA ILE A 19 6.42 -5.43 28.38
C ILE A 19 7.46 -6.03 27.42
N THR A 20 7.22 -5.95 26.11
CA THR A 20 8.16 -6.47 25.10
C THR A 20 9.56 -5.85 25.21
N LYS A 21 9.66 -4.54 25.51
CA LYS A 21 10.96 -3.87 25.71
C LYS A 21 11.68 -4.38 26.96
N ILE A 22 10.93 -4.59 28.05
CA ILE A 22 11.48 -5.12 29.30
C ILE A 22 12.00 -6.55 29.07
N ASP A 23 11.22 -7.40 28.40
CA ASP A 23 11.62 -8.79 28.13
C ASP A 23 12.89 -8.87 27.26
N LEU A 24 12.99 -8.04 26.22
CA LEU A 24 14.20 -7.95 25.40
C LEU A 24 15.41 -7.52 26.23
N ALA A 25 15.25 -6.55 27.13
CA ALA A 25 16.32 -6.12 28.02
C ALA A 25 16.75 -7.21 29.02
N LEU A 26 15.79 -7.97 29.55
CA LEU A 26 16.05 -9.09 30.45
C LEU A 26 16.78 -10.25 29.75
N ILE A 27 16.43 -10.56 28.50
CA ILE A 27 17.16 -11.55 27.69
C ILE A 27 18.59 -11.08 27.45
N ALA A 28 18.79 -9.81 27.08
CA ALA A 28 20.12 -9.26 26.87
C ALA A 28 20.97 -9.30 28.15
N ALA A 29 20.40 -8.93 29.29
CA ALA A 29 21.07 -9.01 30.59
C ALA A 29 21.41 -10.45 30.97
N GLY A 30 20.48 -11.40 30.78
CA GLY A 30 20.70 -12.83 31.04
C GLY A 30 21.85 -13.41 30.22
N VAL A 31 21.95 -13.06 28.94
CA VAL A 31 23.07 -13.47 28.07
C VAL A 31 24.42 -12.93 28.58
N VAL A 32 24.47 -11.67 28.99
CA VAL A 32 25.69 -11.06 29.56
C VAL A 32 26.08 -11.72 30.89
N SER A 33 25.12 -11.96 31.77
CA SER A 33 25.36 -12.64 33.05
C SER A 33 25.83 -14.08 32.86
N MET A 34 25.27 -14.84 31.92
CA MET A 34 25.75 -16.19 31.61
C MET A 34 27.20 -16.15 31.12
N ALA A 35 27.55 -15.22 30.22
CA ALA A 35 28.92 -15.08 29.72
C ALA A 35 29.94 -14.73 30.84
N ALA A 36 29.52 -13.94 31.83
CA ALA A 36 30.35 -13.58 32.98
C ALA A 36 30.50 -14.71 34.02
N LEU A 37 29.58 -15.68 34.04
CA LEU A 37 29.59 -16.82 34.97
C LEU A 37 30.35 -18.04 34.41
N LEU A 38 30.62 -18.12 33.11
CA LEU A 38 31.43 -19.19 32.49
C LEU A 38 32.81 -19.45 33.15
N PRO A 39 33.52 -18.45 33.73
CA PRO A 39 34.79 -18.67 34.41
C PRO A 39 34.69 -19.24 35.84
N ASN A 40 33.51 -19.15 36.49
CA ASN A 40 33.34 -19.50 37.90
C ASN A 40 32.30 -20.63 38.04
N ASP A 41 32.79 -21.83 38.35
CA ASP A 41 32.10 -23.12 38.35
C ASP A 41 31.01 -23.27 39.45
N THR A 42 30.02 -22.39 39.48
CA THR A 42 28.85 -22.48 40.38
C THR A 42 27.60 -22.89 39.60
N THR A 43 27.41 -24.20 39.52
CA THR A 43 26.33 -24.85 38.74
C THR A 43 24.93 -24.34 39.05
N ILE A 44 24.63 -23.93 40.29
CA ILE A 44 23.28 -23.45 40.69
C ILE A 44 22.98 -22.06 40.12
N GLU A 45 23.92 -21.12 40.17
CA GLU A 45 23.72 -19.76 39.65
C GLU A 45 23.57 -19.80 38.12
N TYR A 46 24.40 -20.60 37.46
CA TYR A 46 24.30 -20.84 36.02
C TYR A 46 22.95 -21.46 35.61
N LEU A 47 22.49 -22.49 36.34
CA LEU A 47 21.18 -23.13 36.09
C LEU A 47 20.01 -22.15 36.31
N THR A 48 20.12 -21.28 37.31
CA THR A 48 19.09 -20.27 37.61
C THR A 48 19.01 -19.22 36.51
N VAL A 49 20.14 -18.65 36.09
CA VAL A 49 20.19 -17.63 35.03
C VAL A 49 19.78 -18.22 33.67
N SER A 50 20.20 -19.44 33.35
CA SER A 50 19.80 -20.12 32.11
C SER A 50 18.30 -20.46 32.10
N GLY A 51 17.73 -20.94 33.21
CA GLY A 51 16.29 -21.18 33.34
C GLY A 51 15.44 -19.92 33.13
N ILE A 52 15.83 -18.80 33.76
CA ILE A 52 15.16 -17.50 33.56
C ILE A 52 15.28 -17.04 32.09
N SER A 53 16.46 -17.20 31.49
CA SER A 53 16.68 -16.83 30.08
C SER A 53 15.83 -17.66 29.11
N MET A 54 15.68 -18.97 29.38
CA MET A 54 14.82 -19.86 28.59
C MET A 54 13.33 -19.49 28.72
N LEU A 55 12.85 -19.17 29.92
CA LEU A 55 11.47 -18.73 30.14
C LEU A 55 11.19 -17.40 29.42
N ASN A 56 12.09 -16.43 29.52
CA ASN A 56 11.95 -15.16 28.80
C ASN A 56 11.97 -15.35 27.28
N SER A 57 12.79 -16.27 26.77
CA SER A 57 12.83 -16.61 25.35
C SER A 57 11.53 -17.29 24.89
N ALA A 58 10.97 -18.19 25.69
CA ALA A 58 9.68 -18.82 25.42
C ALA A 58 8.55 -17.80 25.42
N TYR A 59 8.55 -16.86 26.37
CA TYR A 59 7.60 -15.75 26.39
C TYR A 59 7.76 -14.85 25.16
N LEU A 60 8.99 -14.50 24.75
CA LEU A 60 9.23 -13.69 23.56
C LEU A 60 8.62 -14.35 22.32
N LEU A 61 8.87 -15.64 22.10
CA LEU A 61 8.28 -16.42 21.01
C LEU A 61 6.74 -16.42 21.07
N PHE A 62 6.18 -16.59 22.27
CA PHE A 62 4.73 -16.50 22.47
C PHE A 62 4.21 -15.09 22.17
N SER A 63 4.92 -14.04 22.55
CA SER A 63 4.54 -12.63 22.39
C SER A 63 4.73 -12.09 20.97
N ILE A 64 5.29 -12.88 20.04
CA ILE A 64 5.41 -12.47 18.62
C ILE A 64 4.03 -12.05 18.08
N ASN A 65 3.97 -10.84 17.53
CA ASN A 65 2.76 -10.19 17.02
C ASN A 65 1.66 -9.96 18.07
N SER A 66 2.00 -10.01 19.37
CA SER A 66 1.06 -9.75 20.48
C SER A 66 0.37 -8.40 20.36
N GLU A 67 1.04 -7.41 19.77
CA GLU A 67 0.50 -6.08 19.54
C GLU A 67 -0.80 -6.13 18.73
N GLU A 68 -0.93 -7.06 17.78
CA GLU A 68 -2.14 -7.21 16.94
C GLU A 68 -3.37 -7.70 17.72
N HIS A 69 -3.16 -8.18 18.95
CA HIS A 69 -4.16 -8.76 19.84
C HIS A 69 -4.51 -7.84 21.01
N THR A 70 -3.88 -6.66 21.09
CA THR A 70 -4.11 -5.69 22.17
C THR A 70 -5.50 -5.07 22.10
N LYS A 71 -5.96 -4.54 23.24
CA LYS A 71 -7.32 -3.99 23.41
C LYS A 71 -7.68 -2.98 22.31
N GLU A 72 -6.85 -1.95 22.13
CA GLU A 72 -7.12 -0.88 21.16
C GLU A 72 -7.12 -1.43 19.73
N ILE A 73 -6.21 -2.35 19.40
CA ILE A 73 -6.15 -2.93 18.05
C ILE A 73 -7.40 -3.76 17.75
N GLN A 74 -7.88 -4.57 18.71
CA GLN A 74 -9.10 -5.35 18.53
C GLN A 74 -10.33 -4.45 18.37
N GLN A 75 -10.41 -3.37 19.14
CA GLN A 75 -11.49 -2.40 19.02
C GLN A 75 -11.47 -1.69 17.66
N ILE A 76 -10.30 -1.21 17.23
CA ILE A 76 -10.13 -0.57 15.91
C ILE A 76 -10.46 -1.56 14.79
N LYS A 77 -10.04 -2.82 14.89
CA LYS A 77 -10.39 -3.85 13.91
C LYS A 77 -11.91 -4.02 13.79
N LYS A 78 -12.63 -4.06 14.93
CA LYS A 78 -14.10 -4.17 14.92
C LYS A 78 -14.74 -2.97 14.21
N LEU A 79 -14.37 -1.75 14.60
CA LEU A 79 -14.89 -0.51 14.00
C LEU A 79 -14.54 -0.42 12.50
N TYR A 80 -13.34 -0.84 12.11
CA TYR A 80 -12.93 -0.86 10.71
C TYR A 80 -13.72 -1.87 9.88
N GLN A 81 -14.05 -3.04 10.45
CA GLN A 81 -14.93 -4.01 9.77
C GLN A 81 -16.36 -3.48 9.60
N GLU A 82 -16.86 -2.73 10.58
CA GLU A 82 -18.13 -2.01 10.47
C GLU A 82 -18.08 -1.01 9.32
N PHE A 83 -17.05 -0.16 9.27
CA PHE A 83 -16.84 0.77 8.15
C PHE A 83 -16.82 0.05 6.79
N LEU A 84 -16.06 -1.04 6.66
CA LEU A 84 -15.99 -1.81 5.41
C LEU A 84 -17.34 -2.37 5.01
N SER A 85 -18.13 -2.85 5.97
CA SER A 85 -19.47 -3.37 5.71
C SER A 85 -20.39 -2.29 5.16
N GLU A 86 -20.39 -1.11 5.77
CA GLU A 86 -21.22 0.01 5.33
C GLU A 86 -20.74 0.58 3.97
N TYR A 87 -19.44 0.68 3.75
CA TYR A 87 -18.88 1.08 2.47
C TYR A 87 -19.26 0.10 1.34
N VAL A 88 -19.24 -1.20 1.60
CA VAL A 88 -19.71 -2.21 0.63
C VAL A 88 -21.21 -2.10 0.38
N LYS A 89 -22.02 -1.78 1.39
CA LYS A 89 -23.46 -1.51 1.19
C LYS A 89 -23.69 -0.29 0.31
N LEU A 90 -22.90 0.78 0.49
CA LEU A 90 -22.93 1.95 -0.41
C LEU A 90 -22.63 1.55 -1.85
N ASN A 91 -21.55 0.79 -2.08
CA ASN A 91 -21.20 0.31 -3.44
C ASN A 91 -22.34 -0.49 -4.07
N LYS A 92 -22.98 -1.39 -3.30
CA LYS A 92 -24.11 -2.19 -3.76
C LYS A 92 -25.36 -1.36 -4.02
N LYS A 93 -25.62 -0.33 -3.21
CA LYS A 93 -26.73 0.63 -3.41
C LYS A 93 -26.56 1.41 -4.71
N LEU A 94 -25.32 1.70 -5.09
CA LEU A 94 -24.97 2.35 -6.36
C LEU A 94 -24.82 1.35 -7.52
N GLU A 95 -25.14 0.07 -7.29
CA GLU A 95 -25.09 -1.01 -8.28
C GLU A 95 -23.71 -1.21 -8.95
N LEU A 96 -22.63 -0.76 -8.31
CA LEU A 96 -21.26 -0.93 -8.82
C LEU A 96 -20.82 -2.38 -8.65
N GLN A 97 -20.29 -3.01 -9.69
CA GLN A 97 -19.94 -4.45 -9.68
C GLN A 97 -18.50 -4.72 -10.15
N HIS A 98 -17.99 -3.89 -11.05
CA HIS A 98 -16.70 -4.06 -11.68
C HIS A 98 -15.59 -3.46 -10.82
N PRO A 99 -14.38 -4.06 -10.76
CA PRO A 99 -13.31 -3.56 -9.91
C PRO A 99 -12.92 -2.11 -10.19
N LEU A 100 -12.97 -1.69 -11.46
CA LEU A 100 -12.66 -0.31 -11.83
C LEU A 100 -13.64 0.67 -11.22
N GLU A 101 -14.95 0.38 -11.24
CA GLU A 101 -15.98 1.26 -10.67
C GLU A 101 -15.74 1.47 -9.17
N LEU A 102 -15.51 0.37 -8.44
CA LEU A 102 -15.21 0.44 -7.00
C LEU A 102 -13.93 1.25 -6.72
N TYR A 103 -12.93 1.13 -7.58
CA TYR A 103 -11.67 1.87 -7.50
C TYR A 103 -11.86 3.37 -7.78
N ILE A 104 -12.60 3.72 -8.82
CA ILE A 104 -12.87 5.10 -9.21
C ILE A 104 -13.66 5.79 -8.10
N LEU A 105 -14.74 5.17 -7.63
CA LEU A 105 -15.53 5.72 -6.52
C LEU A 105 -14.67 5.88 -5.26
N TYR A 106 -13.87 4.86 -4.91
CA TYR A 106 -12.95 4.94 -3.78
C TYR A 106 -12.00 6.14 -3.87
N ASN A 107 -11.38 6.37 -5.03
CA ASN A 107 -10.49 7.53 -5.21
C ASN A 107 -11.24 8.86 -5.10
N LYS A 108 -12.43 8.98 -5.69
CA LYS A 108 -13.24 10.20 -5.62
C LYS A 108 -13.66 10.51 -4.19
N MET A 109 -14.12 9.50 -3.45
CA MET A 109 -14.50 9.64 -2.05
C MET A 109 -13.31 9.95 -1.13
N LEU A 110 -12.16 9.31 -1.38
CA LEU A 110 -10.90 9.57 -0.68
C LEU A 110 -10.46 11.03 -0.86
N GLN A 111 -10.37 11.49 -2.11
CA GLN A 111 -9.90 12.84 -2.43
C GLN A 111 -10.85 13.94 -1.93
N SER A 112 -12.15 13.64 -1.92
CA SER A 112 -13.18 14.57 -1.42
C SER A 112 -13.35 14.51 0.10
N GLY A 113 -12.56 13.68 0.80
CA GLY A 113 -12.54 13.58 2.24
C GLY A 113 -13.70 12.77 2.86
N TYR A 114 -14.60 12.20 2.06
CA TYR A 114 -15.75 11.43 2.57
C TYR A 114 -15.37 10.19 3.38
N LEU A 115 -14.15 9.70 3.22
CA LEU A 115 -13.61 8.55 3.95
C LEU A 115 -12.81 8.95 5.19
N SER A 116 -12.74 10.24 5.51
CA SER A 116 -11.84 10.80 6.52
C SER A 116 -12.61 11.60 7.56
N LYS A 117 -12.13 11.53 8.80
CA LYS A 117 -12.58 12.40 9.88
C LYS A 117 -12.47 13.87 9.46
N ASP A 118 -13.43 14.68 9.89
CA ASP A 118 -13.55 16.11 9.57
C ASP A 118 -13.69 16.43 8.07
N LYS A 119 -13.91 15.40 7.24
CA LYS A 119 -14.06 15.49 5.79
C LYS A 119 -12.84 16.09 5.09
N THR A 120 -11.66 15.85 5.66
CA THR A 120 -10.39 16.33 5.12
C THR A 120 -9.43 15.17 4.97
N PHE A 121 -8.78 15.07 3.82
CA PHE A 121 -7.78 14.05 3.56
C PHE A 121 -6.45 14.69 3.11
N HIS A 122 -5.37 14.22 3.70
CA HIS A 122 -4.02 14.63 3.38
C HIS A 122 -3.16 13.41 3.02
N PHE A 123 -2.44 13.52 1.91
CA PHE A 123 -1.35 12.59 1.62
C PHE A 123 -0.22 12.88 2.60
N GLY A 124 0.00 11.95 3.53
CA GLY A 124 1.00 12.10 4.56
C GLY A 124 2.42 11.97 4.04
N ASP A 125 3.37 12.42 4.85
CA ASP A 125 4.80 12.28 4.59
C ASP A 125 5.37 10.99 5.20
N THR A 126 6.69 10.92 5.41
CA THR A 126 7.33 9.73 5.99
C THR A 126 6.99 9.45 7.47
N ASN A 127 6.25 10.32 8.15
CA ASN A 127 5.99 10.22 9.59
C ASN A 127 4.61 9.63 9.97
N VAL A 128 3.79 9.23 8.99
CA VAL A 128 2.47 8.60 9.26
C VAL A 128 2.65 7.30 10.03
N LYS A 129 1.81 7.06 11.04
CA LYS A 129 1.90 5.90 11.93
C LYS A 129 1.64 4.60 11.17
N ASP A 130 2.64 3.73 11.07
CA ASP A 130 2.45 2.36 10.61
C ASP A 130 2.12 1.44 11.78
N ILE A 131 0.83 1.15 11.95
CA ILE A 131 0.39 0.18 12.95
C ILE A 131 -0.01 -1.11 12.25
N ARG A 132 0.74 -2.17 12.52
CA ARG A 132 0.52 -3.48 11.90
C ARG A 132 -0.90 -3.98 12.19
N GLY A 133 -1.56 -4.48 11.15
CA GLY A 133 -2.92 -5.04 11.24
C GLY A 133 -4.07 -4.02 11.18
N ILE A 134 -3.80 -2.71 11.34
CA ILE A 134 -4.82 -1.64 11.24
C ILE A 134 -4.36 -0.43 10.43
N SER A 135 -3.23 -0.52 9.73
CA SER A 135 -2.69 0.58 8.92
C SER A 135 -3.66 1.27 7.95
N PRO A 136 -4.68 0.61 7.33
CA PRO A 136 -5.66 1.32 6.49
C PRO A 136 -6.50 2.36 7.24
N THR A 137 -6.69 2.25 8.56
CA THR A 137 -7.51 3.20 9.33
C THR A 137 -6.90 4.60 9.40
N ASN A 138 -5.65 4.77 8.97
CA ASN A 138 -5.06 6.10 8.76
C ASN A 138 -5.78 6.92 7.69
N VAL A 139 -6.43 6.27 6.72
CA VAL A 139 -7.31 6.95 5.75
C VAL A 139 -8.47 7.61 6.50
N ILE A 140 -9.11 6.87 7.41
CA ILE A 140 -10.20 7.38 8.26
C ILE A 140 -9.70 8.51 9.18
N ASN A 141 -8.45 8.44 9.63
CA ASN A 141 -7.86 9.52 10.42
C ASN A 141 -7.46 10.76 9.59
N GLY A 142 -7.65 10.75 8.26
CA GLY A 142 -7.42 11.89 7.38
C GLY A 142 -5.97 12.10 6.94
N GLU A 143 -5.03 11.21 7.29
CA GLU A 143 -3.63 11.32 6.86
C GLU A 143 -3.06 9.94 6.50
N ALA A 144 -2.77 9.70 5.23
CA ALA A 144 -2.34 8.39 4.76
C ALA A 144 -1.32 8.43 3.61
N VAL A 145 -0.62 7.32 3.42
CA VAL A 145 0.36 7.10 2.33
C VAL A 145 -0.02 5.87 1.53
N CYS A 146 0.67 5.61 0.41
CA CYS A 146 0.30 4.58 -0.57
C CYS A 146 -0.04 3.22 0.05
N ARG A 147 0.76 2.75 1.00
CA ARG A 147 0.52 1.45 1.66
C ARG A 147 -0.73 1.38 2.53
N HIS A 148 -1.25 2.50 3.02
CA HIS A 148 -2.52 2.55 3.77
C HIS A 148 -3.69 2.53 2.80
N ILE A 149 -3.61 3.39 1.78
CA ILE A 149 -4.64 3.59 0.76
C ILE A 149 -4.84 2.30 -0.06
N ALA A 150 -3.75 1.66 -0.49
CA ALA A 150 -3.80 0.41 -1.23
C ALA A 150 -4.35 -0.76 -0.41
N VAL A 151 -4.03 -0.80 0.90
CA VAL A 151 -4.56 -1.85 1.78
C VAL A 151 -6.05 -1.65 2.05
N MET A 152 -6.53 -0.42 2.20
CA MET A 152 -7.98 -0.16 2.35
C MET A 152 -8.74 -0.59 1.10
N LEU A 153 -8.29 -0.22 -0.10
CA LEU A 153 -8.92 -0.67 -1.34
C LEU A 153 -8.92 -2.20 -1.47
N LYS A 154 -7.81 -2.85 -1.10
CA LYS A 154 -7.72 -4.31 -1.03
C LYS A 154 -8.75 -4.90 -0.05
N ASP A 155 -8.94 -4.29 1.10
CA ASP A 155 -9.95 -4.74 2.07
C ASP A 155 -11.38 -4.51 1.56
N ILE A 156 -11.65 -3.40 0.88
CA ILE A 156 -12.93 -3.12 0.22
C ILE A 156 -13.25 -4.21 -0.81
N TYR A 157 -12.31 -4.56 -1.69
CA TYR A 157 -12.51 -5.65 -2.65
C TYR A 157 -12.85 -6.96 -1.97
N ASN A 158 -12.05 -7.36 -0.99
CA ASN A 158 -12.25 -8.63 -0.29
C ASN A 158 -13.58 -8.65 0.47
N ALA A 159 -14.00 -7.53 1.07
CA ALA A 159 -15.31 -7.41 1.71
C ALA A 159 -16.47 -7.40 0.71
N TYR A 160 -16.25 -6.88 -0.50
CA TYR A 160 -17.21 -6.89 -1.59
C TYR A 160 -17.39 -8.30 -2.19
N GLY A 161 -16.35 -9.15 -2.12
CA GLY A 161 -16.31 -10.49 -2.71
C GLY A 161 -15.45 -10.59 -3.97
N ILE A 162 -14.62 -9.58 -4.25
CA ILE A 162 -13.62 -9.57 -5.32
C ILE A 162 -12.26 -9.90 -4.69
N GLU A 163 -11.49 -10.80 -5.30
CA GLU A 163 -10.17 -11.16 -4.77
C GLU A 163 -9.22 -9.95 -4.90
N GLY A 164 -8.93 -9.31 -3.77
CA GLY A 164 -8.06 -8.15 -3.67
C GLY A 164 -6.70 -8.50 -3.08
N ASN A 165 -5.63 -8.07 -3.75
CA ASN A 165 -4.25 -8.19 -3.27
C ASN A 165 -3.52 -6.83 -3.29
N THR A 166 -2.35 -6.75 -2.69
CA THR A 166 -1.47 -5.56 -2.82
C THR A 166 -0.14 -5.97 -3.44
N LEU A 167 0.41 -5.12 -4.30
CA LEU A 167 1.73 -5.30 -4.88
C LEU A 167 2.69 -4.20 -4.42
N ASN A 168 3.87 -4.62 -3.96
CA ASN A 168 4.98 -3.69 -3.78
C ASN A 168 5.64 -3.50 -5.14
N VAL A 169 5.69 -2.26 -5.57
CA VAL A 169 6.26 -1.88 -6.86
C VAL A 169 7.38 -0.88 -6.63
N PHE A 170 8.24 -0.76 -7.63
CA PHE A 170 9.19 0.32 -7.71
C PHE A 170 8.73 1.29 -8.80
N GLN A 171 8.27 2.45 -8.37
CA GLN A 171 7.99 3.59 -9.24
C GLN A 171 9.21 4.49 -9.27
N ARG A 172 9.75 4.78 -10.45
CA ARG A 172 10.85 5.74 -10.57
C ARG A 172 10.32 7.15 -10.27
N ASP A 173 11.00 7.87 -9.38
CA ASP A 173 10.80 9.31 -9.22
C ASP A 173 11.40 10.01 -10.44
N PHE A 174 10.55 10.72 -11.18
CA PHE A 174 10.89 11.39 -12.43
C PHE A 174 11.29 12.86 -12.23
N SER A 175 11.82 13.23 -11.07
CA SER A 175 12.28 14.62 -10.81
C SER A 175 13.44 15.05 -11.72
N GLU A 176 14.02 14.16 -12.52
CA GLU A 176 15.02 14.48 -13.56
C GLU A 176 14.45 14.52 -14.99
N ARG A 177 13.12 14.40 -15.17
CA ARG A 177 12.50 14.22 -16.48
C ARG A 177 12.03 15.50 -17.19
N GLU A 178 11.98 16.66 -16.52
CA GLU A 178 11.58 17.90 -17.21
C GLU A 178 12.46 18.17 -18.45
N ASN A 179 13.78 18.00 -18.32
CA ASN A 179 14.69 18.17 -19.47
C ASN A 179 14.61 17.03 -20.50
N LYS A 180 14.29 15.79 -20.11
CA LYS A 180 14.25 14.64 -21.03
C LYS A 180 12.96 14.59 -21.85
N GLY A 181 11.83 14.97 -21.26
CA GLY A 181 10.56 15.09 -21.98
C GLY A 181 10.60 16.21 -23.02
N GLU A 182 11.21 17.35 -22.67
CA GLU A 182 11.47 18.44 -23.62
C GLU A 182 12.41 17.99 -24.76
N ASN A 183 13.45 17.20 -24.46
CA ASN A 183 14.35 16.66 -25.49
C ASN A 183 13.66 15.64 -26.42
N ILE A 184 12.79 14.77 -25.89
CA ILE A 184 12.00 13.84 -26.71
C ILE A 184 11.03 14.62 -27.59
N LEU A 185 10.32 15.60 -27.04
CA LEU A 185 9.42 16.46 -27.81
C LEU A 185 10.17 17.23 -28.89
N LYS A 186 11.39 17.69 -28.59
CA LYS A 186 12.27 18.36 -29.55
C LYS A 186 12.64 17.42 -30.71
N ILE A 187 13.09 16.20 -30.42
CA ILE A 187 13.46 15.20 -31.44
C ILE A 187 12.24 14.79 -32.27
N LEU A 188 11.09 14.56 -31.65
CA LEU A 188 9.85 14.24 -32.37
C LEU A 188 9.39 15.40 -33.27
N ASN A 189 9.57 16.64 -32.83
CA ASN A 189 9.31 17.81 -33.67
C ASN A 189 10.31 17.90 -34.83
N GLU A 190 11.59 17.62 -34.61
CA GLU A 190 12.61 17.57 -35.66
C GLU A 190 12.28 16.49 -36.71
N ILE A 191 11.89 15.29 -36.28
CA ILE A 191 11.43 14.19 -37.15
C ILE A 191 10.19 14.61 -37.96
N CYS A 192 9.22 15.27 -37.33
CA CYS A 192 8.02 15.75 -38.02
C CYS A 192 8.33 16.81 -39.09
N GLU A 193 9.22 17.75 -38.79
CA GLU A 193 9.64 18.77 -39.74
C GLU A 193 10.50 18.19 -40.87
N GLU A 194 11.36 17.20 -40.57
CA GLU A 194 12.14 16.49 -41.57
C GLU A 194 11.26 15.66 -42.51
N SER A 195 10.25 14.97 -41.98
CA SER A 195 9.26 14.24 -42.80
C SER A 195 8.53 15.18 -43.76
N LYS A 196 8.09 16.35 -43.27
CA LYS A 196 7.45 17.38 -44.12
C LYS A 196 8.38 17.90 -45.21
N LYS A 197 9.66 18.08 -44.89
CA LYS A 197 10.67 18.65 -45.80
C LYS A 197 11.14 17.67 -46.87
N THR A 198 11.31 16.41 -46.50
CA THR A 198 11.93 15.37 -47.35
C THR A 198 10.90 14.48 -48.05
N GLY A 199 9.67 14.42 -47.54
CA GLY A 199 8.63 13.51 -48.01
C GLY A 199 8.84 12.05 -47.57
N ILE A 200 9.85 11.78 -46.73
CA ILE A 200 10.07 10.44 -46.17
C ILE A 200 8.93 10.12 -45.18
N PRO A 201 8.34 8.91 -45.24
CA PRO A 201 7.32 8.50 -44.28
C PRO A 201 7.82 8.64 -42.84
N LEU A 202 6.97 9.20 -41.98
CA LEU A 202 7.30 9.46 -40.57
C LEU A 202 7.84 8.21 -39.85
N ILE A 203 7.29 7.03 -40.17
CA ILE A 203 7.68 5.76 -39.57
C ILE A 203 9.13 5.35 -39.91
N ASP A 204 9.60 5.68 -41.12
CA ASP A 204 10.95 5.35 -41.55
C ASP A 204 11.98 6.26 -40.89
N LEU A 205 11.65 7.55 -40.71
CA LEU A 205 12.45 8.48 -39.93
C LEU A 205 12.45 8.12 -38.44
N ILE A 206 11.32 7.66 -37.88
CA ILE A 206 11.29 7.18 -36.49
C ILE A 206 12.25 6.00 -36.29
N HIS A 207 12.34 5.08 -37.26
CA HIS A 207 13.32 3.98 -37.21
C HIS A 207 14.77 4.48 -37.34
N GLU A 208 15.02 5.51 -38.15
CA GLU A 208 16.37 6.10 -38.29
C GLU A 208 16.83 6.78 -36.99
N TYR A 209 15.91 7.44 -36.28
CA TYR A 209 16.16 8.07 -34.98
C TYR A 209 15.95 7.11 -33.79
N GLU A 210 15.70 5.82 -34.04
CA GLU A 210 15.36 4.83 -33.02
C GLU A 210 16.45 4.73 -31.95
N GLU A 211 17.73 4.68 -32.33
CA GLU A 211 18.83 4.66 -31.34
C GLU A 211 18.90 5.93 -30.48
N GLU A 212 18.63 7.10 -31.07
CA GLU A 212 18.68 8.36 -30.34
C GLU A 212 17.47 8.55 -29.43
N LEU A 213 16.27 8.21 -29.90
CA LEU A 213 15.07 8.09 -29.08
C LEU A 213 15.31 7.08 -27.95
N ASN A 214 15.91 5.93 -28.27
CA ASN A 214 16.24 4.88 -27.32
C ASN A 214 17.28 5.33 -26.29
N ARG A 215 18.20 6.27 -26.56
CA ARG A 215 19.08 6.84 -25.51
C ARG A 215 18.31 7.60 -24.42
N TYR A 216 17.12 8.12 -24.72
CA TYR A 216 16.24 8.72 -23.72
C TYR A 216 15.30 7.68 -23.06
N TYR A 217 15.10 6.53 -23.69
CA TYR A 217 14.40 5.36 -23.11
C TYR A 217 15.35 4.41 -22.34
N GLU A 218 16.65 4.41 -22.62
CA GLU A 218 17.66 3.51 -22.06
C GLU A 218 18.01 3.90 -20.63
N TYR A 219 17.42 3.12 -19.71
CA TYR A 219 17.97 2.67 -18.44
C TYR A 219 19.08 3.52 -17.81
N THR A 220 18.67 4.60 -17.15
CA THR A 220 19.38 5.07 -15.95
C THR A 220 18.69 4.46 -14.74
N ILE A 221 19.19 3.30 -14.29
CA ILE A 221 18.99 2.82 -12.91
C ILE A 221 19.62 3.91 -12.04
N PRO A 222 18.86 4.67 -11.22
CA PRO A 222 19.50 5.53 -10.25
C PRO A 222 20.35 4.63 -9.34
N SER A 223 21.63 4.93 -9.22
CA SER A 223 22.55 4.32 -8.24
C SER A 223 22.18 4.64 -6.78
N GLY A 224 20.97 5.17 -6.54
CA GLY A 224 20.43 5.49 -5.23
C GLY A 224 19.64 4.33 -4.65
N ASP A 225 20.35 3.49 -3.90
CA ASP A 225 19.80 2.56 -2.92
C ASP A 225 19.14 1.27 -3.48
N THR A 226 20.00 0.33 -3.87
CA THR A 226 19.60 -1.05 -4.27
C THR A 226 18.69 -1.75 -3.26
N LYS A 227 18.72 -1.32 -1.99
CA LYS A 227 17.84 -1.83 -0.93
C LYS A 227 16.37 -1.49 -1.22
N THR A 228 16.09 -0.26 -1.63
CA THR A 228 14.74 0.23 -1.93
C THR A 228 14.17 -0.44 -3.19
N ILE A 229 15.02 -0.68 -4.20
CA ILE A 229 14.66 -1.46 -5.40
C ILE A 229 14.29 -2.90 -5.01
N LYS A 230 15.01 -3.51 -4.05
CA LYS A 230 14.75 -4.88 -3.59
C LYS A 230 13.50 -5.01 -2.72
N THR A 231 13.02 -3.91 -2.12
CA THR A 231 11.83 -3.91 -1.24
C THR A 231 10.59 -3.26 -1.86
N GLY A 232 10.74 -2.53 -2.97
CA GLY A 232 9.72 -1.62 -3.51
C GLY A 232 9.71 -0.27 -2.77
N ASN A 233 9.34 0.81 -3.46
CA ASN A 233 9.17 2.16 -2.90
C ASN A 233 7.71 2.63 -2.93
N HIS A 234 6.82 1.90 -3.60
CA HIS A 234 5.41 2.23 -3.71
C HIS A 234 4.55 0.97 -3.55
N LYS A 235 3.27 1.15 -3.21
CA LYS A 235 2.32 0.05 -3.07
C LYS A 235 1.02 0.36 -3.80
N ILE A 236 0.60 -0.59 -4.63
CA ILE A 236 -0.64 -0.54 -5.40
C ILE A 236 -1.56 -1.71 -5.00
N THR A 237 -2.79 -1.68 -5.47
CA THR A 237 -3.79 -2.74 -5.28
C THR A 237 -3.96 -3.52 -6.57
N THR A 238 -4.24 -4.81 -6.46
CA THR A 238 -4.73 -5.61 -7.58
C THR A 238 -6.07 -6.24 -7.24
N ALA A 239 -6.91 -6.41 -8.25
CA ALA A 239 -8.18 -7.11 -8.14
C ALA A 239 -8.28 -8.20 -9.21
N VAL A 240 -8.70 -9.41 -8.84
CA VAL A 240 -8.98 -10.48 -9.81
C VAL A 240 -10.49 -10.55 -10.02
N TYR A 241 -10.92 -10.37 -11.26
CA TYR A 241 -12.33 -10.38 -11.63
C TYR A 241 -12.50 -11.02 -13.00
N GLN A 242 -13.40 -12.01 -13.06
CA GLN A 242 -13.70 -12.77 -14.28
C GLN A 242 -12.45 -13.31 -15.01
N GLY A 243 -11.43 -13.72 -14.25
CA GLY A 243 -10.17 -14.27 -14.79
C GLY A 243 -9.14 -13.22 -15.20
N ASN A 244 -9.44 -11.92 -15.13
CA ASN A 244 -8.49 -10.83 -15.39
C ASN A 244 -7.97 -10.22 -14.09
N THR A 245 -6.73 -9.74 -14.12
CA THR A 245 -6.14 -8.96 -13.03
C THR A 245 -6.09 -7.47 -13.38
N TYR A 246 -6.64 -6.64 -12.52
CA TYR A 246 -6.62 -5.18 -12.62
C TYR A 246 -5.53 -4.65 -11.71
N TYR A 247 -4.66 -3.78 -12.21
CA TYR A 247 -3.54 -3.20 -11.47
C TYR A 247 -3.81 -1.71 -11.23
N LEU A 248 -4.01 -1.35 -9.97
CA LEU A 248 -4.70 -0.10 -9.60
C LEU A 248 -3.90 0.67 -8.56
N ASP A 249 -3.54 1.91 -8.88
CA ASP A 249 -2.85 2.82 -7.97
C ASP A 249 -3.83 3.86 -7.43
N PRO A 250 -4.36 3.66 -6.22
CA PRO A 250 -5.28 4.62 -5.63
C PRO A 250 -4.61 5.87 -5.07
N THR A 251 -3.27 5.91 -5.03
CA THR A 251 -2.53 7.11 -4.60
C THR A 251 -2.40 8.10 -5.74
N GLN A 252 -2.25 7.59 -6.96
CA GLN A 252 -2.03 8.40 -8.17
C GLN A 252 -3.24 8.44 -9.11
N SER A 253 -4.34 7.76 -8.76
CA SER A 253 -5.51 7.58 -9.62
C SER A 253 -5.15 7.01 -11.00
N ARG A 254 -4.26 6.00 -11.02
CA ARG A 254 -3.80 5.34 -12.24
C ARG A 254 -4.24 3.88 -12.33
N ILE A 255 -4.59 3.50 -13.55
CA ILE A 255 -4.81 2.11 -13.95
C ILE A 255 -3.59 1.68 -14.77
N TYR A 256 -3.07 0.50 -14.47
CA TYR A 256 -1.93 -0.09 -15.14
C TYR A 256 -2.31 -1.36 -15.89
N LYS A 257 -1.50 -1.68 -16.90
CA LYS A 257 -1.51 -2.95 -17.63
C LYS A 257 -0.12 -3.57 -17.60
N PRO A 258 0.00 -4.91 -17.62
CA PRO A 258 1.28 -5.57 -17.85
C PRO A 258 1.93 -5.05 -19.15
N SER A 259 3.22 -4.73 -19.06
CA SER A 259 4.01 -4.34 -20.22
C SER A 259 4.14 -5.52 -21.18
N THR A 260 3.98 -5.26 -22.48
CA THR A 260 4.17 -6.26 -23.55
C THR A 260 5.64 -6.43 -23.97
N ILE A 261 6.53 -5.54 -23.50
CA ILE A 261 7.93 -5.47 -23.91
C ILE A 261 8.85 -5.98 -22.79
N LEU A 262 8.68 -5.42 -21.60
CA LEU A 262 9.44 -5.75 -20.40
C LEU A 262 8.63 -6.64 -19.46
N GLU A 263 9.20 -7.79 -19.09
CA GLU A 263 8.66 -8.67 -18.05
C GLU A 263 8.66 -7.97 -16.69
N ASP A 264 7.65 -8.26 -15.86
CA ASP A 264 7.45 -7.67 -14.53
C ASP A 264 7.28 -6.14 -14.51
N TYR A 265 7.02 -5.48 -15.64
CA TYR A 265 6.66 -4.06 -15.67
C TYR A 265 5.18 -3.83 -15.89
N LEU A 266 4.72 -2.71 -15.36
CA LEU A 266 3.38 -2.17 -15.51
C LEU A 266 3.47 -0.82 -16.22
N SER A 267 2.63 -0.65 -17.23
CA SER A 267 2.51 0.57 -18.05
C SER A 267 1.14 1.21 -17.85
N ASP A 268 1.09 2.52 -17.73
CA ASP A 268 -0.16 3.30 -17.80
C ASP A 268 -0.49 3.70 -19.25
N THR A 269 -1.66 4.30 -19.48
CA THR A 269 -2.12 4.78 -20.80
C THR A 269 -1.15 5.71 -21.49
N ILE A 270 -0.34 6.43 -20.71
CA ILE A 270 0.59 7.43 -21.21
C ILE A 270 2.01 6.88 -21.38
N ALA A 271 2.28 5.63 -20.96
CA ALA A 271 3.61 5.00 -20.93
C ALA A 271 4.70 5.86 -20.25
N VAL A 272 4.31 6.82 -19.41
CA VAL A 272 5.24 7.82 -18.85
C VAL A 272 5.98 7.25 -17.64
N ARG A 273 5.47 6.20 -16.98
CA ARG A 273 6.08 5.70 -15.74
C ARG A 273 6.21 4.18 -15.71
N ASP A 274 7.42 3.70 -15.98
CA ASP A 274 7.80 2.31 -15.73
C ASP A 274 7.60 1.96 -14.25
N THR A 275 6.56 1.17 -13.99
CA THR A 275 6.26 0.68 -12.65
C THR A 275 6.71 -0.77 -12.58
N LYS A 276 7.83 -1.03 -11.91
CA LYS A 276 8.40 -2.37 -11.82
C LYS A 276 7.77 -3.17 -10.67
N ILE A 277 7.22 -4.34 -10.96
CA ILE A 277 6.83 -5.32 -9.94
C ILE A 277 8.11 -5.87 -9.31
N ILE A 278 8.15 -5.98 -7.97
CA ILE A 278 9.31 -6.55 -7.26
C ILE A 278 9.02 -8.02 -6.87
N PRO A 279 9.50 -9.02 -7.64
CA PRO A 279 9.05 -10.40 -7.46
C PRO A 279 9.49 -11.02 -6.15
N SER A 280 10.67 -10.65 -5.66
CA SER A 280 11.23 -11.13 -4.39
C SER A 280 10.30 -10.84 -3.19
N VAL A 281 9.58 -9.72 -3.23
CA VAL A 281 8.65 -9.28 -2.19
C VAL A 281 7.25 -9.82 -2.45
N ASN A 282 6.87 -9.95 -3.72
CA ASN A 282 5.52 -10.34 -4.14
C ASN A 282 5.35 -11.84 -4.43
N LYS A 283 6.32 -12.70 -4.07
CA LYS A 283 6.34 -14.15 -4.39
C LYS A 283 5.03 -14.91 -4.16
N LYS A 284 4.26 -14.52 -3.13
CA LYS A 284 2.97 -15.16 -2.81
C LYS A 284 1.84 -14.69 -3.72
N VAL A 285 1.81 -13.40 -4.05
CA VAL A 285 0.73 -12.77 -4.82
C VAL A 285 0.91 -13.01 -6.31
N ILE A 286 2.14 -13.02 -6.83
CA ILE A 286 2.40 -13.21 -8.27
C ILE A 286 1.77 -14.51 -8.81
N LYS A 287 1.65 -15.54 -7.96
CA LYS A 287 1.01 -16.82 -8.34
C LYS A 287 -0.49 -16.71 -8.63
N THR A 288 -1.15 -15.66 -8.15
CA THR A 288 -2.60 -15.44 -8.35
C THR A 288 -2.88 -14.42 -9.44
N LEU A 289 -1.85 -13.75 -9.97
CA LEU A 289 -2.02 -12.76 -11.03
C LEU A 289 -2.20 -13.47 -12.38
N THR A 290 -3.19 -13.02 -13.13
CA THR A 290 -3.43 -13.38 -14.52
C THR A 290 -3.11 -12.19 -15.43
N PRO A 291 -2.68 -12.43 -16.69
CA PRO A 291 -2.54 -11.34 -17.65
C PRO A 291 -3.87 -10.58 -17.81
N SER A 292 -3.81 -9.24 -17.76
CA SER A 292 -4.98 -8.40 -18.08
C SER A 292 -5.21 -8.42 -19.59
N CYS A 293 -6.41 -8.81 -20.03
CA CYS A 293 -6.74 -8.86 -21.44
C CYS A 293 -7.54 -7.64 -21.96
N THR A 294 -8.00 -6.72 -21.10
CA THR A 294 -8.80 -5.56 -21.55
C THR A 294 -7.92 -4.38 -22.00
N PRO A 295 -8.17 -3.79 -23.19
CA PRO A 295 -7.61 -2.51 -23.60
C PRO A 295 -8.03 -1.35 -22.70
N PHE A 296 -7.20 -0.30 -22.63
CA PHE A 296 -7.54 0.91 -21.87
C PHE A 296 -8.81 1.63 -22.35
N SER A 297 -9.15 1.52 -23.64
CA SER A 297 -10.39 2.08 -24.18
C SER A 297 -11.64 1.43 -23.58
N GLU A 298 -11.56 0.14 -23.22
CA GLU A 298 -12.67 -0.55 -22.54
C GLU A 298 -12.76 -0.13 -21.07
N ASP A 299 -11.61 0.10 -20.42
CA ASP A 299 -11.56 0.62 -19.06
C ASP A 299 -12.19 2.03 -18.96
N GLN A 300 -12.07 2.85 -20.02
CA GLN A 300 -12.59 4.22 -20.06
C GLN A 300 -14.12 4.29 -19.86
N VAL A 301 -14.87 3.29 -20.34
CA VAL A 301 -16.32 3.22 -20.14
C VAL A 301 -16.66 3.19 -18.65
N TYR A 302 -15.97 2.37 -17.87
CA TYR A 302 -16.17 2.31 -16.41
C TYR A 302 -15.77 3.61 -15.72
N ILE A 303 -14.75 4.31 -16.22
CA ILE A 303 -14.35 5.64 -15.73
C ILE A 303 -15.50 6.61 -15.90
N ASP A 304 -15.96 6.79 -17.13
CA ASP A 304 -16.97 7.79 -17.47
C ASP A 304 -18.30 7.51 -16.75
N GLU A 305 -18.74 6.25 -16.71
CA GLU A 305 -19.96 5.83 -16.04
C GLU A 305 -19.90 6.06 -14.52
N THR A 306 -18.79 5.68 -13.89
CA THR A 306 -18.64 5.86 -12.43
C THR A 306 -18.51 7.33 -12.05
N GLU A 307 -17.84 8.14 -12.87
CA GLU A 307 -17.77 9.59 -12.66
C GLU A 307 -19.16 10.23 -12.74
N LEU A 308 -19.99 9.81 -13.69
CA LEU A 308 -21.36 10.27 -13.78
C LEU A 308 -22.18 9.86 -12.55
N ILE A 309 -22.08 8.61 -12.11
CA ILE A 309 -22.73 8.13 -10.87
C ILE A 309 -22.28 8.99 -9.68
N TYR A 310 -20.99 9.28 -9.58
CA TYR A 310 -20.45 10.09 -8.49
C TYR A 310 -21.01 11.52 -8.49
N GLU A 311 -21.06 12.18 -9.65
CA GLU A 311 -21.59 13.55 -9.74
C GLU A 311 -23.11 13.63 -9.54
N GLN A 312 -23.86 12.59 -9.93
CA GLN A 312 -25.31 12.55 -9.77
C GLN A 312 -25.78 12.18 -8.35
N ASN A 313 -24.92 11.59 -7.53
CA ASN A 313 -25.29 11.07 -6.19
C ASN A 313 -24.52 11.76 -5.05
N ARG A 314 -24.19 13.05 -5.22
CA ARG A 314 -23.40 13.80 -4.21
C ARG A 314 -24.07 13.83 -2.84
N ASP A 315 -25.40 13.97 -2.81
CA ASP A 315 -26.23 13.88 -1.61
C ASP A 315 -26.09 12.53 -0.89
N VAL A 316 -26.03 11.42 -1.63
CA VAL A 316 -25.82 10.08 -1.06
C VAL A 316 -24.48 9.99 -0.32
N PHE A 317 -23.42 10.60 -0.84
CA PHE A 317 -22.11 10.61 -0.20
C PHE A 317 -22.06 11.54 1.01
N GLU A 318 -22.77 12.67 0.98
CA GLU A 318 -22.95 13.54 2.15
C GLU A 318 -23.68 12.82 3.27
N ASP A 319 -24.75 12.11 2.93
CA ASP A 319 -25.54 11.33 3.89
C ASP A 319 -24.70 10.18 4.46
N PHE A 320 -23.98 9.44 3.61
CA PHE A 320 -23.04 8.42 4.05
C PHE A 320 -22.01 9.00 5.03
N TYR A 321 -21.39 10.12 4.68
CA TYR A 321 -20.42 10.75 5.59
C TYR A 321 -21.04 11.14 6.93
N ARG A 322 -22.22 11.79 6.91
CA ARG A 322 -22.94 12.24 8.11
C ARG A 322 -23.32 11.07 9.03
N GLU A 323 -23.78 9.97 8.46
CA GLU A 323 -24.15 8.76 9.20
C GLU A 323 -22.95 8.07 9.89
N HIS A 324 -21.74 8.24 9.35
CA HIS A 324 -20.54 7.55 9.83
C HIS A 324 -19.55 8.45 10.59
N GLN A 325 -19.90 9.72 10.88
CA GLN A 325 -19.01 10.65 11.59
C GLN A 325 -18.60 10.15 12.98
N GLU A 326 -19.54 9.52 13.71
CA GLU A 326 -19.26 8.93 15.02
C GLU A 326 -18.26 7.78 14.90
N LEU A 327 -18.48 6.87 13.93
CA LEU A 327 -17.56 5.77 13.64
C LEU A 327 -16.14 6.28 13.32
N TYR A 328 -16.01 7.33 12.52
CA TYR A 328 -14.71 7.94 12.20
C TYR A 328 -14.06 8.55 13.45
N SER A 329 -14.85 9.19 14.30
CA SER A 329 -14.41 9.78 15.55
C SER A 329 -13.91 8.72 16.53
N ASP A 330 -14.63 7.60 16.64
CA ASP A 330 -14.25 6.46 17.49
C ASP A 330 -12.94 5.82 17.03
N ILE A 331 -12.81 5.55 15.71
CA ILE A 331 -11.56 5.03 15.14
C ILE A 331 -10.39 5.97 15.43
N SER A 332 -10.56 7.27 15.20
CA SER A 332 -9.53 8.29 15.46
C SER A 332 -9.18 8.38 16.95
N SER A 333 -10.18 8.30 17.83
CA SER A 333 -10.02 8.31 19.29
C SER A 333 -9.18 7.11 19.76
N GLU A 334 -9.50 5.90 19.30
CA GLU A 334 -8.72 4.70 19.63
C GLU A 334 -7.29 4.77 19.05
N LEU A 335 -7.12 5.26 17.82
CA LEU A 335 -5.80 5.47 17.22
C LEU A 335 -4.93 6.47 18.01
N SER A 336 -5.54 7.48 18.63
CA SER A 336 -4.79 8.46 19.43
C SER A 336 -4.21 7.86 20.72
N LYS A 337 -4.80 6.77 21.23
CA LYS A 337 -4.30 6.06 22.43
C LYS A 337 -3.01 5.29 22.14
N ILE A 338 -2.75 4.95 20.87
CA ILE A 338 -1.57 4.18 20.45
C ILE A 338 -0.36 5.11 20.24
N LYS A 339 0.69 4.89 21.02
CA LYS A 339 1.93 5.68 20.99
C LYS A 339 3.06 4.95 20.27
N VAL A 340 3.07 4.98 18.94
CA VAL A 340 4.18 4.40 18.14
C VAL A 340 5.31 5.43 17.94
N LYS A 341 6.57 4.98 18.01
CA LYS A 341 7.71 5.79 17.51
C LYS A 341 7.54 6.04 16.01
N ARG A 342 7.43 7.30 15.63
CA ARG A 342 7.47 7.71 14.21
C ARG A 342 8.83 7.34 13.62
N LYS A 343 8.86 6.72 12.44
CA LYS A 343 10.11 6.49 11.72
C LYS A 343 10.65 7.85 11.29
N LYS A 344 11.66 8.36 12.00
CA LYS A 344 12.49 9.46 11.48
C LYS A 344 13.29 8.91 10.30
N LYS A 345 13.35 9.67 9.20
CA LYS A 345 14.23 9.40 8.07
C LYS A 345 15.68 9.27 8.53
#